data_AF-A0A553II59-F1
#
_entry.id   AF-A0A553II59-F1
#
_cell.length_a   1.000
_cell.length_b   1.000
_cell.length_c   1.000
_cell.angle_alpha   90.00
_cell.angle_beta   90.00
_cell.angle_gamma   90.00
#
_symmetry.space_group_name_H-M   'P 1'
#
loop_
_entity.id
_entity.type
_entity.pdbx_description
1 polymer ?
#
loop_
_entity_poly.entity_id
_entity_poly.type
_entity_poly.pdbx_seq_one_letter_code
_entity_poly.pdbx_strand_id
1 'polypeptide(L)'
;MFLVKYFKMGFQFPKLIENSRKVHALKVFIYFILLTFIANFPLTWLTFEEQGSKINFIEHNLTETTPNWSSLPSITITSGGIDSNALNGSSYAHENFIYYFGYDESIESVTNKNIVIFYADYIQYIDINKNTTSSPNYKGFETPIMLSQLNISTGDERIRDYQLFGESIEKSFSDQIILFTVIRNQSVQFLATLIYIIVLSGIIQLFRFGFQNFLSYLEGLNFIVLASTLPSVLALIFGLILPGFAPVVFNLVLGLIVMLVFLVFSRKNFS
;
A
#
# COMPACT_ATOMS: atom_id res chain seq x y z
N MET A 1 23.54 15.78 -14.11
CA MET A 1 22.87 14.61 -13.49
C MET A 1 22.15 13.78 -14.55
N PHE A 2 22.27 12.44 -14.50
CA PHE A 2 21.69 11.56 -15.53
C PHE A 2 20.15 11.58 -15.54
N LEU A 3 19.50 11.71 -14.38
CA LEU A 3 18.04 11.73 -14.24
C LEU A 3 17.39 12.88 -15.03
N VAL A 4 17.89 14.11 -14.85
CA VAL A 4 17.39 15.29 -15.59
C VAL A 4 17.54 15.12 -17.11
N LYS A 5 18.64 14.49 -17.55
CA LYS A 5 18.88 14.19 -18.96
C LYS A 5 17.85 13.19 -19.51
N TYR A 6 17.56 12.13 -18.75
CA TYR A 6 16.61 11.09 -19.15
C TYR A 6 15.17 11.61 -19.14
N PHE A 7 14.82 12.41 -18.14
CA PHE A 7 13.53 13.11 -18.07
C PHE A 7 13.34 14.01 -19.30
N LYS A 8 14.34 14.85 -19.63
CA LYS A 8 14.31 15.68 -20.84
C LYS A 8 14.21 14.86 -22.13
N MET A 9 14.90 13.72 -22.20
CA MET A 9 14.82 12.79 -23.35
C MET A 9 13.42 12.19 -23.50
N GLY A 10 12.71 11.93 -22.39
CA GLY A 10 11.35 11.39 -22.38
C GLY A 10 10.30 12.31 -23.02
N PHE A 11 10.50 13.63 -22.96
CA PHE A 11 9.62 14.61 -23.62
C PHE A 11 10.01 14.88 -25.09
N GLN A 12 11.14 14.37 -25.56
CA GLN A 12 11.60 14.56 -26.93
C GLN A 12 11.02 13.49 -27.87
N PHE A 13 9.69 13.46 -28.03
CA PHE A 13 8.98 12.43 -28.78
C PHE A 13 9.57 12.10 -30.17
N PRO A 14 9.92 13.09 -31.01
CA PRO A 14 10.47 12.81 -32.35
C PRO A 14 11.83 12.11 -32.34
N LYS A 15 12.56 12.17 -31.22
CA LYS A 15 13.91 11.61 -31.05
C LYS A 15 13.94 10.45 -30.06
N LEU A 16 12.80 9.97 -29.56
CA LEU A 16 12.73 8.90 -28.55
C LEU A 16 13.43 7.62 -29.01
N ILE A 17 13.23 7.20 -30.26
CA ILE A 17 13.86 6.02 -30.86
C ILE A 17 15.38 6.19 -30.98
N GLU A 18 15.87 7.39 -31.31
CA GLU A 18 17.30 7.66 -31.39
C GLU A 18 17.93 7.71 -29.99
N ASN A 19 17.22 8.30 -29.03
CA ASN A 19 17.65 8.40 -27.64
C ASN A 19 17.69 7.03 -26.97
N SER A 20 16.77 6.11 -27.27
CA SER A 20 16.72 4.77 -26.68
C SER A 20 17.92 3.89 -27.04
N ARG A 21 18.56 4.14 -28.20
CA ARG A 21 19.80 3.47 -28.64
C ARG A 21 21.05 3.95 -27.90
N LYS A 22 21.03 5.19 -27.37
CA LYS A 22 22.20 5.85 -26.77
C LYS A 22 22.29 5.67 -25.25
N VAL A 23 21.30 5.02 -24.64
CA VAL A 23 21.18 4.91 -23.17
C VAL A 23 21.54 3.52 -22.66
N HIS A 24 22.25 3.47 -21.54
CA HIS A 24 22.56 2.21 -20.86
C HIS A 24 21.33 1.66 -20.13
N ALA A 25 21.03 0.38 -20.34
CA ALA A 25 19.86 -0.31 -19.77
C ALA A 25 19.78 -0.20 -18.23
N LEU A 26 20.90 -0.29 -17.50
CA LEU A 26 20.91 -0.15 -16.04
C LEU A 26 20.41 1.24 -15.58
N LYS A 27 20.85 2.30 -16.26
CA LYS A 27 20.42 3.67 -15.94
C LYS A 27 18.95 3.87 -16.30
N VAL A 28 18.49 3.24 -17.37
CA VAL A 28 17.07 3.21 -17.75
C VAL A 28 16.25 2.46 -16.72
N PHE A 29 16.74 1.35 -16.17
CA PHE A 29 16.05 0.60 -15.12
C PHE A 29 15.93 1.40 -13.81
N ILE A 30 16.97 2.10 -13.39
CA ILE A 30 16.90 3.03 -12.24
C ILE A 30 15.87 4.14 -12.52
N TYR A 31 15.86 4.66 -13.74
CA TYR A 31 14.88 5.66 -14.16
C TYR A 31 13.45 5.11 -14.19
N PHE A 32 13.26 3.85 -14.60
CA PHE A 32 11.99 3.15 -14.58
C PHE A 32 11.42 3.06 -13.16
N ILE A 33 12.23 2.64 -12.19
CA ILE A 33 11.82 2.58 -10.78
C ILE A 33 11.26 3.94 -10.35
N LEU A 34 11.99 5.02 -10.60
CA LEU A 34 11.55 6.38 -10.24
C LEU A 34 10.24 6.78 -10.93
N LEU A 35 10.06 6.45 -12.21
CA LEU A 35 8.83 6.73 -12.94
C LEU A 35 7.63 5.96 -12.37
N THR A 36 7.83 4.73 -11.91
CA THR A 36 6.78 3.95 -11.22
C THR A 36 6.41 4.58 -9.89
N PHE A 37 7.39 5.07 -9.11
CA PHE A 37 7.10 5.81 -7.88
C PHE A 37 6.32 7.09 -8.15
N ILE A 38 6.70 7.86 -9.17
CA ILE A 38 5.99 9.09 -9.55
C ILE A 38 4.54 8.79 -9.95
N ALA A 39 4.33 7.76 -10.80
CA ALA A 39 3.00 7.39 -11.25
C ALA A 39 2.11 6.85 -10.12
N ASN A 40 2.69 6.15 -9.14
CA ASN A 40 1.96 5.54 -8.03
C ASN A 40 1.77 6.47 -6.82
N PHE A 41 2.47 7.60 -6.79
CA PHE A 41 2.45 8.54 -5.67
C PHE A 41 1.03 8.93 -5.19
N PRO A 42 0.04 9.20 -6.08
CA PRO A 42 -1.31 9.53 -5.63
C PRO A 42 -2.00 8.40 -4.85
N LEU A 43 -1.79 7.15 -5.23
CA LEU A 43 -2.33 5.99 -4.51
C LEU A 43 -1.60 5.77 -3.19
N THR A 44 -0.29 6.01 -3.17
CA THR A 44 0.49 6.01 -1.92
C THR A 44 -0.02 7.09 -0.97
N TRP A 45 -0.27 8.30 -1.45
CA TRP A 45 -0.82 9.40 -0.66
C TRP A 45 -2.18 9.03 -0.05
N LEU A 46 -3.10 8.51 -0.87
CA LEU A 46 -4.40 8.03 -0.39
C LEU A 46 -4.26 6.94 0.69
N THR A 47 -3.25 6.06 0.56
CA THR A 47 -2.96 5.04 1.58
C THR A 47 -2.56 5.67 2.91
N PHE A 48 -1.84 6.79 2.92
CA PHE A 48 -1.52 7.51 4.16
C PHE A 48 -2.75 8.20 4.77
N GLU A 49 -3.59 8.80 3.93
CA GLU A 49 -4.82 9.50 4.36
C GLU A 49 -5.83 8.53 4.98
N GLU A 50 -6.01 7.35 4.37
CA GLU A 50 -6.92 6.29 4.83
C GLU A 50 -6.31 5.37 5.90
N GLN A 51 -5.13 5.71 6.44
CA GLN A 51 -4.41 4.92 7.45
C GLN A 51 -4.09 3.48 7.03
N GLY A 52 -3.86 3.26 5.74
CA GLY A 52 -3.47 2.00 5.14
C GLY A 52 -4.62 1.24 4.50
N SER A 53 -4.40 -0.02 4.15
CA SER A 53 -5.51 -0.92 3.88
C SER A 53 -6.10 -1.29 5.23
N LYS A 54 -7.34 -0.90 5.49
CA LYS A 54 -8.22 -1.50 6.51
C LYS A 54 -7.97 -3.02 6.56
N ILE A 55 -7.11 -3.47 7.47
CA ILE A 55 -6.83 -4.91 7.60
C ILE A 55 -8.04 -5.55 8.29
N ASN A 56 -8.81 -4.77 9.05
CA ASN A 56 -10.14 -5.06 9.59
C ASN A 56 -10.20 -6.37 10.36
N PHE A 57 -9.09 -6.97 10.75
CA PHE A 57 -9.07 -8.30 11.33
C PHE A 57 -9.55 -8.29 12.78
N ILE A 58 -9.32 -7.18 13.51
CA ILE A 58 -9.80 -6.97 14.88
C ILE A 58 -11.21 -6.38 14.83
N GLU A 59 -11.46 -5.37 13.99
CA GLU A 59 -12.81 -4.81 13.81
C GLU A 59 -13.81 -5.87 13.36
N HIS A 60 -13.47 -6.66 12.33
CA HIS A 60 -14.33 -7.71 11.80
C HIS A 60 -14.57 -8.81 12.83
N ASN A 61 -13.52 -9.23 13.55
CA ASN A 61 -13.66 -10.22 14.63
C ASN A 61 -14.63 -9.73 15.71
N LEU A 62 -14.56 -8.46 16.11
CA LEU A 62 -15.43 -7.91 17.18
C LEU A 62 -16.85 -7.58 16.71
N THR A 63 -17.11 -7.51 15.40
CA THR A 63 -18.42 -7.11 14.83
C THR A 63 -19.18 -8.26 14.18
N GLU A 64 -18.50 -9.25 13.57
CA GLU A 64 -19.12 -10.40 12.91
C GLU A 64 -19.87 -11.28 13.93
N THR A 65 -19.24 -11.56 15.07
CA THR A 65 -19.92 -12.18 16.21
C THR A 65 -19.70 -11.32 17.45
N THR A 66 -20.54 -10.32 17.70
CA THR A 66 -20.29 -9.38 18.82
C THR A 66 -19.99 -10.12 20.14
N PRO A 67 -18.81 -9.88 20.77
CA PRO A 67 -18.43 -10.64 21.95
C PRO A 67 -19.45 -10.46 23.07
N ASN A 68 -19.80 -11.54 23.77
CA ASN A 68 -20.64 -11.48 24.97
C ASN A 68 -19.80 -11.37 26.25
N TRP A 69 -18.87 -10.41 26.26
CA TRP A 69 -18.12 -10.11 27.48
C TRP A 69 -19.03 -9.30 28.42
N SER A 70 -19.17 -9.78 29.65
CA SER A 70 -20.00 -9.17 30.69
C SER A 70 -19.18 -8.68 31.88
N SER A 71 -17.88 -8.96 31.88
CA SER A 71 -16.97 -8.72 33.00
C SER A 71 -15.71 -7.96 32.58
N LEU A 72 -15.76 -7.11 31.56
CA LEU A 72 -14.62 -6.24 31.22
C LEU A 72 -14.26 -5.33 32.40
N PRO A 73 -12.98 -5.04 32.61
CA PRO A 73 -12.56 -4.22 33.74
C PRO A 73 -13.01 -2.77 33.51
N SER A 74 -13.26 -2.03 34.60
CA SER A 74 -13.71 -0.63 34.53
C SER A 74 -12.54 0.32 34.24
N ILE A 75 -11.89 0.12 33.10
CA ILE A 75 -10.70 0.85 32.65
C ILE A 75 -11.10 1.86 31.58
N THR A 76 -10.47 3.03 31.60
CA THR A 76 -10.53 3.99 30.48
C THR A 76 -9.24 3.90 29.69
N ILE A 77 -9.36 3.67 28.38
CA ILE A 77 -8.22 3.67 27.46
C ILE A 77 -8.18 5.04 26.80
N THR A 78 -7.02 5.69 26.86
CA THR A 78 -6.78 7.00 26.26
C THR A 78 -5.56 6.95 25.35
N SER A 79 -5.37 7.96 24.51
CA SER A 79 -4.17 8.09 23.69
C SER A 79 -2.85 8.12 24.48
N GLY A 80 -2.92 8.55 25.75
CA GLY A 80 -1.81 8.57 26.70
C GLY A 80 -1.56 7.24 27.41
N GLY A 81 -2.39 6.22 27.18
CA GLY A 81 -2.25 4.91 27.79
C GLY A 81 -3.41 4.50 28.69
N ILE A 82 -3.13 3.46 29.47
CA ILE A 82 -3.97 2.87 30.50
C ILE A 82 -3.29 3.07 31.86
N ASP A 83 -4.06 3.36 32.91
CA ASP A 83 -3.53 3.37 34.28
C ASP A 83 -2.96 1.99 34.64
N SER A 84 -1.66 1.94 34.97
CA SER A 84 -0.96 0.70 35.32
C SER A 84 -1.60 -0.04 36.50
N ASN A 85 -2.27 0.67 37.41
CA ASN A 85 -2.96 0.06 38.55
C ASN A 85 -4.26 -0.65 38.16
N ALA A 86 -4.79 -0.34 36.97
CA ALA A 86 -6.01 -0.93 36.45
C ALA A 86 -5.74 -2.22 35.64
N LEU A 87 -4.49 -2.48 35.28
CA LEU A 87 -4.06 -3.70 34.58
C LEU A 87 -3.93 -4.86 35.58
N ASN A 88 -4.72 -5.91 35.37
CA ASN A 88 -4.84 -7.05 36.29
C ASN A 88 -4.52 -8.41 35.64
N GLY A 89 -4.03 -8.42 34.40
CA GLY A 89 -3.76 -9.64 33.64
C GLY A 89 -5.04 -10.35 33.15
N SER A 90 -6.20 -9.68 33.18
CA SER A 90 -7.45 -10.29 32.75
C SER A 90 -7.44 -10.61 31.25
N SER A 91 -7.90 -11.81 30.90
CA SER A 91 -7.94 -12.31 29.53
C SER A 91 -9.39 -12.49 29.05
N TYR A 92 -9.69 -12.01 27.85
CA TYR A 92 -10.99 -12.16 27.21
C TYR A 92 -10.80 -12.82 25.85
N ALA A 93 -11.27 -14.06 25.72
CA ALA A 93 -11.22 -14.78 24.45
C ALA A 93 -12.45 -14.43 23.60
N HIS A 94 -12.21 -14.27 22.31
CA HIS A 94 -13.27 -14.16 21.31
C HIS A 94 -12.81 -14.77 19.99
N GLU A 95 -13.46 -15.86 19.58
CA GLU A 95 -13.06 -16.69 18.43
C GLU A 95 -11.55 -17.05 18.47
N ASN A 96 -10.82 -16.61 17.44
CA ASN A 96 -9.38 -16.85 17.25
C ASN A 96 -8.50 -15.80 17.96
N PHE A 97 -9.10 -14.83 18.65
CA PHE A 97 -8.40 -13.76 19.36
C PHE A 97 -8.51 -13.92 20.88
N ILE A 98 -7.47 -13.49 21.58
CA ILE A 98 -7.49 -13.29 23.03
C ILE A 98 -6.98 -11.89 23.35
N TYR A 99 -7.74 -11.14 24.13
CA TYR A 99 -7.44 -9.78 24.55
C TYR A 99 -7.01 -9.81 26.02
N TYR A 100 -5.77 -9.41 26.31
CA TYR A 100 -5.21 -9.35 27.67
C TYR A 100 -5.05 -7.91 28.13
N PHE A 101 -5.53 -7.59 29.33
CA PHE A 101 -5.33 -6.30 29.97
C PHE A 101 -4.25 -6.41 31.06
N GLY A 102 -3.00 -6.21 30.65
CA GLY A 102 -1.80 -6.48 31.44
C GLY A 102 -1.10 -7.77 31.01
N TYR A 103 0.20 -7.87 31.29
CA TYR A 103 0.99 -9.06 31.01
C TYR A 103 0.70 -10.16 32.05
N ASP A 104 0.56 -11.39 31.56
CA ASP A 104 0.44 -12.61 32.35
C ASP A 104 1.36 -13.69 31.72
N GLU A 105 2.12 -14.41 32.54
CA GLU A 105 2.98 -15.52 32.10
C GLU A 105 2.17 -16.63 31.40
N SER A 106 0.87 -16.72 31.67
CA SER A 106 -0.04 -17.66 30.99
C SER A 106 -0.10 -17.47 29.47
N ILE A 107 0.25 -16.28 28.96
CA ILE A 107 0.29 -15.94 27.54
C ILE A 107 1.28 -16.83 26.77
N GLU A 108 2.41 -17.21 27.37
CA GLU A 108 3.46 -18.00 26.68
C GLU A 108 3.02 -19.43 26.35
N SER A 109 2.04 -19.93 27.12
CA SER A 109 1.45 -21.27 26.96
C SER A 109 0.37 -21.33 25.87
N VAL A 110 -0.15 -20.17 25.45
CA VAL A 110 -1.19 -20.08 24.42
C VAL A 110 -0.56 -20.32 23.05
N THR A 111 -1.11 -21.29 22.31
CA THR A 111 -0.72 -21.61 20.94
C THR A 111 -1.93 -21.55 20.02
N ASN A 112 -1.71 -21.29 18.73
CA ASN A 112 -2.74 -21.26 17.68
C ASN A 112 -3.84 -20.19 17.85
N LYS A 113 -3.55 -19.08 18.52
CA LYS A 113 -4.46 -17.94 18.65
C LYS A 113 -3.71 -16.62 18.45
N ASN A 114 -4.43 -15.62 17.94
CA ASN A 114 -3.97 -14.24 17.89
C ASN A 114 -4.17 -13.61 19.27
N ILE A 115 -3.18 -12.85 19.74
CA ILE A 115 -3.21 -12.27 21.08
C ILE A 115 -3.00 -10.77 20.98
N VAL A 116 -3.89 -9.99 21.59
CA VAL A 116 -3.76 -8.54 21.75
C VAL A 116 -3.52 -8.27 23.23
N ILE A 117 -2.39 -7.67 23.58
CA ILE A 117 -2.00 -7.37 24.96
C ILE A 117 -1.96 -5.86 25.13
N PHE A 118 -2.72 -5.37 26.09
CA PHE A 118 -2.78 -3.97 26.48
C PHE A 118 -1.83 -3.75 27.66
N TYR A 119 -0.73 -3.02 27.43
CA TYR A 119 0.19 -2.54 28.48
C TYR A 119 -0.19 -1.12 28.89
N ALA A 120 0.48 -0.56 29.89
CA ALA A 120 0.19 0.79 30.37
C ALA A 120 0.41 1.83 29.26
N ASP A 121 1.47 1.67 28.48
CA ASP A 121 1.99 2.64 27.53
C ASP A 121 1.93 2.17 26.07
N TYR A 122 1.68 0.89 25.77
CA TYR A 122 1.56 0.40 24.39
C TYR A 122 0.61 -0.79 24.25
N ILE A 123 0.29 -1.16 23.00
CA ILE A 123 -0.44 -2.38 22.67
C ILE A 123 0.50 -3.31 21.91
N GLN A 124 0.48 -4.60 22.26
CA GLN A 124 1.24 -5.63 21.57
C GLN A 124 0.29 -6.61 20.89
N TYR A 125 0.52 -6.89 19.63
CA TYR A 125 -0.11 -7.95 18.88
C TYR A 125 0.85 -9.13 18.74
N ILE A 126 0.37 -10.34 18.99
CA ILE A 126 1.08 -11.61 18.78
C ILE A 126 0.25 -12.47 17.82
N ASP A 127 0.83 -12.81 16.68
CA ASP A 127 0.22 -13.70 15.69
C ASP A 127 0.26 -15.17 16.14
N ILE A 128 -0.52 -16.04 15.48
CA ILE A 128 -0.52 -17.51 15.62
C ILE A 128 0.91 -18.09 15.57
N ASN A 129 1.80 -17.48 14.78
CA ASN A 129 3.19 -17.90 14.61
C ASN A 129 4.17 -17.32 15.67
N LYS A 130 3.66 -16.71 16.75
CA LYS A 130 4.44 -16.00 17.78
C LYS A 130 5.23 -14.77 17.27
N ASN A 131 4.92 -14.28 16.07
CA ASN A 131 5.45 -13.00 15.61
C ASN A 131 4.79 -11.88 16.40
N THR A 132 5.59 -10.95 16.93
CA THR A 132 5.10 -9.85 17.76
C THR A 132 5.23 -8.52 17.04
N THR A 133 4.25 -7.65 17.24
CA THR A 133 4.26 -6.26 16.76
C THR A 133 3.74 -5.37 17.87
N SER A 134 4.47 -4.31 18.19
CA SER A 134 4.05 -3.35 19.22
C SER A 134 3.68 -2.03 18.59
N SER A 135 2.58 -1.42 19.04
CA SER A 135 2.22 -0.06 18.70
C SER A 135 3.04 0.94 19.51
N PRO A 136 3.45 2.08 18.92
CA PRO A 136 3.93 3.20 19.70
C PRO A 136 2.72 3.93 20.30
N ASN A 137 2.44 3.69 21.57
CA ASN A 137 1.31 4.24 22.31
C ASN A 137 -0.07 3.78 21.81
N TYR A 138 -1.11 4.39 22.37
CA TYR A 138 -2.52 4.15 22.08
C TYR A 138 -3.03 5.16 21.03
N LYS A 139 -2.28 5.38 19.95
CA LYS A 139 -2.57 6.42 18.95
C LYS A 139 -3.99 6.35 18.38
N GLY A 140 -4.59 5.16 18.30
CA GLY A 140 -5.96 5.00 17.80
C GLY A 140 -7.06 5.38 18.79
N PHE A 141 -6.73 5.64 20.06
CA PHE A 141 -7.68 6.01 21.13
C PHE A 141 -7.72 7.53 21.35
N GLU A 142 -7.91 8.31 20.28
CA GLU A 142 -8.09 9.77 20.38
C GLU A 142 -9.32 10.14 21.20
N THR A 143 -10.41 9.39 21.02
CA THR A 143 -11.58 9.41 21.88
C THR A 143 -11.41 8.38 23.01
N PRO A 144 -11.44 8.80 24.29
CA PRO A 144 -11.36 7.87 25.41
C PRO A 144 -12.49 6.84 25.37
N ILE A 145 -12.13 5.56 25.48
CA ILE A 145 -13.10 4.46 25.54
C ILE A 145 -13.10 3.90 26.96
N MET A 146 -14.27 3.88 27.60
CA MET A 146 -14.44 3.20 28.87
C MET A 146 -14.89 1.76 28.61
N LEU A 147 -14.08 0.77 28.97
CA LEU A 147 -14.40 -0.64 28.74
C LEU A 147 -15.67 -1.08 29.47
N SER A 148 -16.05 -0.41 30.56
CA SER A 148 -17.33 -0.64 31.23
C SER A 148 -18.54 -0.30 30.36
N GLN A 149 -18.42 0.62 29.39
CA GLN A 149 -19.51 0.93 28.45
C GLN A 149 -19.80 -0.27 27.53
N LEU A 150 -18.76 -0.99 27.12
CA LEU A 150 -18.91 -2.22 26.32
C LEU A 150 -19.70 -3.31 27.07
N ASN A 151 -19.58 -3.40 28.39
CA ASN A 151 -20.37 -4.34 29.20
C ASN A 151 -21.87 -3.98 29.24
N ILE A 152 -22.19 -2.68 29.23
CA ILE A 152 -23.55 -2.16 29.49
C ILE A 152 -24.33 -1.98 28.18
N SER A 153 -23.63 -1.78 27.07
CA SER A 153 -24.22 -1.61 25.74
C SER A 153 -25.04 -2.85 25.30
N THR A 154 -26.18 -2.60 24.65
CA THR A 154 -27.10 -3.65 24.16
C THR A 154 -27.56 -3.37 22.73
N GLY A 155 -27.90 -4.41 21.97
CA GLY A 155 -28.40 -4.27 20.60
C GLY A 155 -27.39 -3.59 19.66
N ASP A 156 -27.89 -2.66 18.83
CA ASP A 156 -27.08 -1.97 17.81
C ASP A 156 -25.99 -1.06 18.41
N GLU A 157 -26.22 -0.53 19.62
CA GLU A 157 -25.21 0.29 20.33
C GLU A 157 -23.97 -0.53 20.67
N ARG A 158 -24.18 -1.80 21.07
CA ARG A 158 -23.08 -2.74 21.35
C ARG A 158 -22.22 -2.95 20.12
N ILE A 159 -22.84 -3.20 18.97
CA ILE A 159 -22.12 -3.42 17.71
C ILE A 159 -21.26 -2.20 17.37
N ARG A 160 -21.83 -0.99 17.51
CA ARG A 160 -21.11 0.26 17.25
C ARG A 160 -19.94 0.50 18.21
N ASP A 161 -20.14 0.24 19.51
CA ASP A 161 -19.08 0.46 20.50
C ASP A 161 -17.93 -0.54 20.31
N TYR A 162 -18.24 -1.80 19.99
CA TYR A 162 -17.24 -2.81 19.63
C TYR A 162 -16.54 -2.50 18.30
N GLN A 163 -17.25 -1.94 17.32
CA GLN A 163 -16.65 -1.45 16.08
C GLN A 163 -15.64 -0.33 16.38
N LEU A 164 -16.04 0.68 17.15
CA LEU A 164 -15.15 1.79 17.56
C LEU A 164 -13.94 1.28 18.34
N PHE A 165 -14.14 0.31 19.22
CA PHE A 165 -13.05 -0.33 19.98
C PHE A 165 -12.08 -1.06 19.05
N GLY A 166 -12.58 -1.89 18.13
CA GLY A 166 -11.76 -2.59 17.14
C GLY A 166 -10.99 -1.64 16.23
N GLU A 167 -11.66 -0.62 15.69
CA GLU A 167 -11.03 0.43 14.89
C GLU A 167 -9.93 1.16 15.68
N SER A 168 -10.15 1.46 16.96
CA SER A 168 -9.17 2.17 17.81
C SER A 168 -7.92 1.30 18.09
N ILE A 169 -8.08 -0.01 18.23
CA ILE A 169 -6.96 -0.93 18.35
C ILE A 169 -6.16 -0.95 17.03
N GLU A 170 -6.83 -1.13 15.90
CA GLU A 170 -6.15 -1.20 14.58
C GLU A 170 -5.45 0.11 14.22
N LYS A 171 -6.07 1.25 14.49
CA LYS A 171 -5.46 2.57 14.30
C LYS A 171 -4.20 2.76 15.13
N SER A 172 -4.07 2.09 16.28
CA SER A 172 -2.82 2.14 17.05
C SER A 172 -1.65 1.48 16.33
N PHE A 173 -1.91 0.56 15.40
CA PHE A 173 -0.92 -0.08 14.53
C PHE A 173 -0.82 0.59 13.13
N SER A 174 -1.39 1.78 12.94
CA SER A 174 -1.49 2.44 11.63
C SER A 174 -0.13 2.59 10.95
N ASP A 175 0.93 2.92 11.68
CA ASP A 175 2.25 3.18 11.08
C ASP A 175 2.80 1.92 10.39
N GLN A 176 2.67 0.75 11.03
CA GLN A 176 3.09 -0.53 10.47
C GLN A 176 2.16 -0.96 9.32
N ILE A 177 0.85 -0.76 9.48
CA ILE A 177 -0.16 -1.09 8.47
C ILE A 177 0.07 -0.27 7.21
N ILE A 178 0.24 1.05 7.34
CA ILE A 178 0.55 1.96 6.24
C ILE A 178 1.82 1.53 5.54
N LEU A 179 2.91 1.27 6.26
CA LEU A 179 4.17 0.85 5.66
C LEU A 179 4.00 -0.44 4.85
N PHE A 180 3.35 -1.45 5.43
CA PHE A 180 3.09 -2.72 4.75
C PHE A 180 2.23 -2.51 3.49
N THR A 181 1.13 -1.76 3.59
CA THR A 181 0.24 -1.47 2.46
C THR A 181 0.98 -0.70 1.36
N VAL A 182 1.79 0.30 1.71
CA VAL A 182 2.59 1.07 0.75
C VAL A 182 3.58 0.18 0.02
N ILE A 183 4.34 -0.65 0.73
CA ILE A 183 5.31 -1.58 0.12
C ILE A 183 4.61 -2.59 -0.78
N ARG A 184 3.51 -3.19 -0.31
CA ARG A 184 2.72 -4.15 -1.08
C ARG A 184 2.18 -3.53 -2.37
N ASN A 185 1.51 -2.39 -2.27
CA ASN A 185 0.92 -1.70 -3.41
C ASN A 185 2.00 -1.25 -4.41
N GLN A 186 3.11 -0.70 -3.92
CA GLN A 186 4.23 -0.30 -4.76
C GLN A 186 4.86 -1.50 -5.49
N SER A 187 4.99 -2.64 -4.81
CA SER A 187 5.54 -3.88 -5.39
C SER A 187 4.63 -4.46 -6.46
N VAL A 188 3.32 -4.52 -6.20
CA VAL A 188 2.32 -4.98 -7.18
C VAL A 188 2.31 -4.05 -8.40
N GLN A 189 2.27 -2.73 -8.19
CA GLN A 189 2.26 -1.75 -9.27
C GLN A 189 3.56 -1.80 -10.10
N PHE A 190 4.71 -1.95 -9.44
CA PHE A 190 5.99 -2.13 -10.12
C PHE A 190 5.99 -3.38 -10.99
N LEU A 191 5.57 -4.52 -10.44
CA LEU A 191 5.55 -5.79 -11.17
C LEU A 191 4.58 -5.74 -12.35
N ALA A 192 3.37 -5.19 -12.16
CA ALA A 192 2.38 -5.01 -13.21
C ALA A 192 2.92 -4.11 -14.34
N THR A 193 3.56 -2.99 -13.99
CA THR A 193 4.14 -2.08 -14.97
C THR A 193 5.32 -2.72 -15.71
N LEU A 194 6.16 -3.49 -15.00
CA LEU A 194 7.27 -4.23 -15.62
C LEU A 194 6.77 -5.25 -16.64
N ILE A 195 5.77 -6.05 -16.26
CA ILE A 195 5.12 -7.02 -17.16
C ILE A 195 4.53 -6.29 -18.38
N TYR A 196 3.83 -5.19 -18.16
CA TYR A 196 3.25 -4.39 -19.25
C TYR A 196 4.32 -3.91 -20.24
N ILE A 197 5.45 -3.39 -19.75
CA ILE A 197 6.57 -2.92 -20.59
C ILE A 197 7.21 -4.09 -21.36
N ILE A 198 7.40 -5.24 -20.71
CA ILE A 198 7.93 -6.46 -21.33
C ILE A 198 7.03 -6.91 -22.49
N VAL A 199 5.71 -6.95 -22.26
CA VAL A 199 4.72 -7.31 -23.28
C VAL A 199 4.72 -6.30 -24.42
N LEU A 200 4.71 -5.00 -24.10
CA LEU A 200 4.71 -3.94 -25.11
C LEU A 200 6.00 -3.98 -25.95
N SER A 201 7.15 -4.27 -25.34
CA SER A 201 8.42 -4.44 -26.06
C SER A 201 8.39 -5.67 -26.97
N GLY A 202 7.75 -6.76 -26.51
CA GLY A 202 7.51 -7.95 -27.33
C GLY A 202 6.65 -7.65 -28.55
N ILE A 203 5.55 -6.89 -28.39
CA ILE A 203 4.71 -6.44 -29.50
C ILE A 203 5.52 -5.59 -30.48
N ILE A 204 6.35 -4.68 -29.96
CA ILE A 204 7.23 -3.84 -30.78
C ILE A 204 8.19 -4.69 -31.62
N GLN A 205 8.72 -5.81 -31.09
CA GLN A 205 9.57 -6.70 -31.87
C GLN A 205 8.88 -7.33 -33.07
N LEU A 206 7.54 -7.45 -33.10
CA LEU A 206 6.84 -7.94 -34.29
C LEU A 206 7.06 -7.04 -35.51
N PHE A 207 7.24 -5.73 -35.30
CA PHE A 207 7.57 -4.80 -36.39
C PHE A 207 8.97 -5.04 -36.97
N ARG A 208 9.89 -5.65 -36.22
CA ARG A 208 11.23 -5.98 -36.73
C ARG A 208 11.18 -6.95 -37.92
N PHE A 209 10.16 -7.80 -38.01
CA PHE A 209 9.97 -8.67 -39.17
C PHE A 209 9.67 -7.90 -40.46
N GLY A 210 9.09 -6.69 -40.35
CA GLY A 210 8.79 -5.82 -41.49
C GLY A 210 9.88 -4.78 -41.83
N PHE A 211 10.85 -4.54 -40.95
CA PHE A 211 11.84 -3.46 -41.10
C PHE A 211 13.27 -3.92 -40.76
N GLN A 212 14.20 -3.80 -41.71
CA GLN A 212 15.60 -4.24 -41.53
C GLN A 212 16.39 -3.47 -40.44
N ASN A 213 16.08 -2.19 -40.19
CA ASN A 213 16.79 -1.31 -39.24
C ASN A 213 15.97 -1.00 -37.96
N PHE A 214 15.21 -1.98 -37.48
CA PHE A 214 14.33 -1.80 -36.32
C PHE A 214 15.04 -2.01 -34.98
N LEU A 215 14.45 -1.49 -33.89
CA LEU A 215 14.97 -1.56 -32.53
C LEU A 215 15.22 -3.00 -32.07
N SER A 216 16.34 -3.25 -31.39
CA SER A 216 16.55 -4.51 -30.66
C SER A 216 15.62 -4.61 -29.44
N TYR A 217 15.48 -5.80 -28.82
CA TYR A 217 14.56 -5.98 -27.69
C TYR A 217 14.90 -5.08 -26.50
N LEU A 218 16.20 -4.95 -26.18
CA LEU A 218 16.67 -4.05 -25.12
C LEU A 218 16.47 -2.57 -25.46
N GLU A 219 16.64 -2.20 -26.73
CA GLU A 219 16.36 -0.84 -27.19
C GLU A 219 14.86 -0.53 -27.18
N GLY A 220 14.00 -1.53 -27.43
CA GLY A 220 12.55 -1.46 -27.30
C GLY A 220 12.11 -1.25 -25.86
N LEU A 221 12.68 -2.01 -24.92
CA LEU A 221 12.48 -1.78 -23.48
C LEU A 221 12.92 -0.37 -23.08
N ASN A 222 14.11 0.06 -23.52
CA ASN A 222 14.61 1.39 -23.22
C ASN A 222 13.69 2.49 -23.78
N PHE A 223 13.18 2.28 -24.98
CA PHE A 223 12.25 3.19 -25.64
C PHE A 223 10.95 3.33 -24.84
N ILE A 224 10.35 2.23 -24.42
CA ILE A 224 9.07 2.26 -23.67
C ILE A 224 9.26 2.95 -22.31
N VAL A 225 10.36 2.67 -21.60
CA VAL A 225 10.65 3.33 -20.32
C VAL A 225 10.87 4.84 -20.53
N LEU A 226 11.52 5.26 -21.62
CA LEU A 226 11.64 6.69 -21.91
C LEU A 226 10.27 7.30 -22.25
N ALA A 227 9.44 6.58 -23.02
CA ALA A 227 8.08 6.99 -23.38
C ALA A 227 7.12 7.08 -22.18
N SER A 228 7.37 6.33 -21.10
CA SER A 228 6.56 6.39 -19.87
C SER A 228 6.76 7.65 -19.03
N THR A 229 7.70 8.53 -19.40
CA THR A 229 7.95 9.80 -18.71
C THR A 229 6.70 10.70 -18.66
N LEU A 230 6.10 11.02 -19.82
CA LEU A 230 4.89 11.85 -19.86
C LEU A 230 3.68 11.17 -19.18
N PRO A 231 3.39 9.87 -19.44
CA PRO A 231 2.36 9.13 -18.73
C PRO A 231 2.50 9.18 -17.22
N SER A 232 3.71 9.01 -16.67
CA SER A 232 3.95 9.10 -15.23
C SER A 232 3.62 10.49 -14.66
N VAL A 233 4.00 11.55 -15.36
CA VAL A 233 3.72 12.93 -14.94
C VAL A 233 2.21 13.23 -15.02
N LEU A 234 1.53 12.78 -16.07
CA LEU A 234 0.09 12.95 -16.18
C LEU A 234 -0.66 12.12 -15.15
N ALA A 235 -0.24 10.87 -14.90
CA ALA A 235 -0.80 10.02 -13.86
C ALA A 235 -0.66 10.66 -12.48
N LEU A 236 0.46 11.32 -12.19
CA LEU A 236 0.63 12.11 -10.98
C LEU A 236 -0.39 13.26 -10.93
N ILE A 237 -0.46 14.10 -11.96
CA ILE A 237 -1.34 15.29 -11.98
C ILE A 237 -2.82 14.90 -11.84
N PHE A 238 -3.29 13.97 -12.67
CA PHE A 238 -4.69 13.52 -12.63
C PHE A 238 -4.98 12.66 -11.40
N GLY A 239 -4.00 11.89 -10.94
CA GLY A 239 -4.14 11.08 -9.73
C GLY A 239 -4.27 11.90 -8.46
N LEU A 240 -3.66 13.07 -8.39
CA LEU A 240 -3.87 13.99 -7.26
C LEU A 240 -5.32 14.51 -7.19
N ILE A 241 -6.04 14.51 -8.31
CA ILE A 241 -7.47 14.87 -8.35
C ILE A 241 -8.34 13.63 -8.06
N LEU A 242 -8.03 12.50 -8.71
CA LEU A 242 -8.74 11.23 -8.60
C LEU A 242 -7.73 10.08 -8.56
N PRO A 243 -7.30 9.62 -7.36
CA PRO A 243 -6.22 8.64 -7.22
C PRO A 243 -6.45 7.34 -8.00
N GLY A 244 -7.69 6.84 -8.00
CA GLY A 244 -8.07 5.63 -8.73
C GLY A 244 -7.94 5.74 -10.25
N PHE A 245 -7.85 6.95 -10.80
CA PHE A 245 -7.72 7.18 -12.24
C PHE A 245 -6.25 7.18 -12.72
N ALA A 246 -5.28 7.30 -11.80
CA ALA A 246 -3.86 7.38 -12.15
C ALA A 246 -3.35 6.19 -12.99
N PRO A 247 -3.67 4.91 -12.65
CA PRO A 247 -3.23 3.76 -13.46
C PRO A 247 -3.84 3.76 -14.86
N VAL A 248 -5.08 4.23 -15.01
CA VAL A 248 -5.78 4.30 -16.30
C VAL A 248 -5.11 5.32 -17.20
N VAL A 249 -4.84 6.53 -16.68
CA VAL A 249 -4.12 7.59 -17.43
C VAL A 249 -2.74 7.11 -17.84
N PHE A 250 -1.99 6.47 -16.93
CA PHE A 250 -0.66 5.95 -17.23
C PHE A 250 -0.69 4.97 -18.42
N ASN A 251 -1.53 3.93 -18.34
CA ASN A 251 -1.58 2.88 -19.36
C ASN A 251 -2.08 3.41 -20.71
N LEU A 252 -3.12 4.24 -20.70
CA LEU A 252 -3.71 4.78 -21.93
C LEU A 252 -2.74 5.74 -22.63
N VAL A 253 -2.14 6.67 -21.90
CA VAL A 253 -1.23 7.67 -22.50
C VAL A 253 0.05 7.00 -22.97
N LEU A 254 0.57 6.00 -22.26
CA LEU A 254 1.74 5.23 -22.69
C LEU A 254 1.48 4.49 -24.01
N GLY A 255 0.35 3.80 -24.11
CA GLY A 255 -0.07 3.13 -25.36
C GLY A 255 -0.19 4.10 -26.53
N LEU A 256 -0.84 5.26 -26.31
CA LEU A 256 -1.00 6.29 -27.35
C LEU A 256 0.34 6.89 -27.80
N ILE A 257 1.24 7.21 -26.87
CA ILE A 257 2.57 7.75 -27.21
C ILE A 257 3.37 6.76 -28.03
N VAL A 258 3.39 5.50 -27.60
CA VAL A 258 4.10 4.44 -28.31
C VAL A 258 3.57 4.30 -29.73
N MET A 259 2.24 4.24 -29.89
CA MET A 259 1.59 4.17 -31.20
C MET A 259 1.93 5.39 -32.08
N LEU A 260 1.84 6.61 -31.54
CA LEU A 260 2.09 7.85 -32.27
C LEU A 260 3.54 7.92 -32.76
N VAL A 261 4.50 7.59 -31.89
CA VAL A 261 5.92 7.59 -32.25
C VAL A 261 6.20 6.58 -33.36
N PHE A 262 5.59 5.39 -33.31
CA PHE A 262 5.74 4.42 -34.39
C PHE A 262 5.10 4.84 -35.70
N LEU A 263 3.93 5.47 -35.67
CA LEU A 263 3.27 6.00 -36.88
C LEU A 263 4.16 7.06 -37.55
N VAL A 264 4.70 7.99 -36.77
CA VAL A 264 5.63 9.03 -37.26
C VAL A 264 6.92 8.41 -37.81
N PHE A 265 7.46 7.38 -37.15
CA PHE A 265 8.65 6.68 -37.61
C PHE A 265 8.43 5.92 -38.92
N SER A 266 7.32 5.18 -39.03
CA SER A 266 6.94 4.44 -40.23
C SER A 266 6.83 5.38 -41.44
N ARG A 267 6.14 6.52 -41.28
CA ARG A 267 5.99 7.51 -42.35
C ARG A 267 7.33 8.10 -42.84
N LYS A 268 8.33 8.25 -41.96
CA LYS A 268 9.66 8.77 -42.34
C LYS A 268 10.54 7.79 -43.10
N ASN A 269 10.30 6.48 -42.97
CA ASN A 269 11.09 5.47 -43.69
C ASN A 269 10.44 5.02 -45.01
N PHE A 270 9.14 5.31 -45.20
CA PHE A 270 8.39 5.01 -46.44
C PHE A 270 8.13 6.23 -47.33
N SER A 271 8.66 7.41 -46.96
CA SER A 271 8.70 8.59 -47.83
C SER A 271 10.12 8.84 -48.29
#